data_AF-A0A502G1N0-F1
#
_entry.id   AF-A0A502G1N0-F1
#
_cell.length_a   1.000
_cell.length_b   1.000
_cell.length_c   1.000
_cell.angle_alpha   90.00
_cell.angle_beta   90.00
_cell.angle_gamma   90.00
#
_symmetry.space_group_name_H-M   'P 1'
#
loop_
_entity.id
_entity.type
_entity.pdbx_description
1 polymer ?
#
loop_
_entity_poly.entity_id
_entity_poly.type
_entity_poly.pdbx_seq_one_letter_code
_entity_poly.pdbx_strand_id
1 'polypeptide(L)'
;MVCFLHSIGSNNIFYMYWKLILLALALYGTSVWMILHAANAWKTGVLIETRKMSPIKDYYYRGEFMYYFQITLYSLGGSFMTGFATWLLMNR
;
A
#
# COMPACT_ATOMS: atom_id res chain seq x y z
N MET A 1 15.51 12.03 -39.14
CA MET A 1 14.16 11.72 -38.60
C MET A 1 14.13 10.45 -37.74
N VAL A 2 14.85 9.38 -38.11
CA VAL A 2 14.89 8.11 -37.35
C VAL A 2 15.52 8.24 -35.94
N CYS A 3 16.61 9.00 -35.79
CA CYS A 3 17.23 9.22 -34.46
C CYS A 3 16.34 10.00 -33.47
N PHE A 4 15.47 10.88 -34.00
CA PHE A 4 14.56 11.70 -33.18
C PHE A 4 13.40 10.84 -32.63
N LEU A 5 12.88 9.92 -33.46
CA LEU A 5 11.88 8.94 -33.04
C LEU A 5 12.46 7.93 -32.02
N HIS A 6 13.71 7.51 -32.17
CA HIS A 6 14.39 6.62 -31.22
C HIS A 6 14.63 7.30 -29.87
N SER A 7 14.98 8.59 -29.86
CA SER A 7 15.13 9.39 -28.63
C SER A 7 13.79 9.60 -27.90
N ILE A 8 12.71 9.90 -28.62
CA ILE A 8 11.36 10.04 -28.04
C ILE A 8 10.84 8.70 -27.50
N GLY A 9 11.05 7.60 -28.21
CA GLY A 9 10.67 6.25 -27.77
C GLY A 9 11.43 5.81 -26.50
N SER A 10 12.75 6.02 -26.46
CA SER A 10 13.60 5.72 -25.31
C SER A 10 13.20 6.51 -24.05
N ASN A 11 12.92 7.81 -24.19
CA ASN A 11 12.48 8.64 -23.08
C ASN A 11 11.13 8.18 -22.51
N ASN A 12 10.16 7.85 -23.36
CA ASN A 12 8.84 7.38 -22.91
C ASN A 12 8.92 6.04 -22.16
N ILE A 13 9.77 5.13 -22.64
CA ILE A 13 10.02 3.84 -21.98
C ILE A 13 10.65 4.08 -20.60
N PHE A 14 11.69 4.93 -20.52
CA PHE A 14 12.35 5.30 -19.26
C PHE A 14 11.37 5.93 -18.25
N TYR A 15 10.53 6.88 -18.69
CA TYR A 15 9.51 7.50 -17.82
C TYR A 15 8.48 6.48 -17.32
N MET A 16 8.08 5.52 -18.15
CA MET A 16 7.15 4.46 -17.76
C MET A 16 7.76 3.57 -16.66
N TYR A 17 9.04 3.19 -16.79
CA TYR A 17 9.74 2.41 -15.78
C TYR A 17 9.83 3.13 -14.42
N TRP A 18 10.18 4.42 -14.42
CA TRP A 18 10.23 5.19 -13.17
C TRP A 18 8.87 5.33 -12.49
N LYS A 19 7.80 5.58 -13.26
CA LYS A 19 6.44 5.61 -12.72
C LYS A 19 6.07 4.31 -12.03
N LEU A 20 6.41 3.18 -12.65
CA LEU A 20 6.14 1.87 -12.07
C LEU A 20 7.00 1.64 -10.81
N ILE A 21 8.27 2.07 -10.78
CA ILE A 21 9.14 1.92 -9.60
C ILE A 21 8.59 2.74 -8.43
N LEU A 22 8.21 4.00 -8.68
CA LEU A 22 7.59 4.86 -7.68
C LEU A 22 6.27 4.28 -7.16
N LEU A 23 5.45 3.70 -8.05
CA LEU A 23 4.22 3.01 -7.67
C LEU A 23 4.52 1.81 -6.74
N ALA A 24 5.51 0.98 -7.07
CA ALA A 24 5.88 -0.16 -6.22
C ALA A 24 6.38 0.27 -4.85
N LEU A 25 7.21 1.33 -4.79
CA LEU A 25 7.67 1.89 -3.51
C LEU A 25 6.50 2.42 -2.67
N ALA A 26 5.54 3.11 -3.28
CA ALA A 26 4.34 3.56 -2.59
C ALA A 26 3.52 2.38 -2.05
N LEU A 27 3.34 1.32 -2.85
CA LEU A 27 2.63 0.11 -2.43
C LEU A 27 3.33 -0.59 -1.26
N TYR A 28 4.66 -0.70 -1.27
CA TYR A 28 5.42 -1.24 -0.14
C TYR A 28 5.31 -0.36 1.11
N GLY A 29 5.40 0.96 0.94
CA GLY A 29 5.24 1.88 2.07
C GLY A 29 3.86 1.74 2.72
N THR A 30 2.81 1.69 1.91
CA THR A 30 1.44 1.46 2.40
C THR A 30 1.28 0.07 3.02
N SER A 31 1.85 -0.98 2.42
CA SER A 31 1.73 -2.34 2.96
C SER A 31 2.38 -2.48 4.33
N VAL A 32 3.58 -1.93 4.49
CA VAL A 32 4.30 -1.89 5.77
C VAL A 32 3.48 -1.13 6.81
N TRP A 33 2.94 0.04 6.45
CA TRP A 33 2.08 0.80 7.34
C TRP A 33 0.85 -0.01 7.79
N MET A 34 0.15 -0.69 6.88
CA MET A 34 -1.03 -1.49 7.20
C MET A 34 -0.69 -2.62 8.19
N ILE A 35 0.40 -3.36 7.94
CA ILE A 35 0.82 -4.48 8.79
C ILE A 35 1.27 -3.97 10.17
N LEU A 36 2.05 -2.88 10.22
CA LEU A 36 2.47 -2.29 11.48
C LEU A 36 1.30 -1.71 12.27
N HIS A 37 0.32 -1.11 11.59
CA HIS A 37 -0.90 -0.58 12.22
C HIS A 37 -1.71 -1.70 12.87
N ALA A 38 -1.91 -2.82 12.15
CA ALA A 38 -2.55 -4.02 12.68
C ALA A 38 -1.78 -4.62 13.87
N ALA A 39 -0.44 -4.76 13.76
CA ALA A 39 0.40 -5.31 14.81
C ALA A 39 0.41 -4.44 16.07
N ASN A 40 0.43 -3.11 15.90
CA ASN A 40 0.36 -2.17 17.01
C ASN A 40 -1.02 -2.24 17.69
N ALA A 41 -2.11 -2.25 16.91
CA ALA A 41 -3.45 -2.42 17.44
C ALA A 41 -3.59 -3.76 18.21
N TRP A 42 -2.97 -4.82 17.71
CA TRP A 42 -2.92 -6.11 18.40
C TRP A 42 -2.17 -6.02 19.73
N LYS A 43 -1.08 -5.26 19.83
CA LYS A 43 -0.37 -5.05 21.11
C LYS A 43 -1.17 -4.21 22.09
N THR A 44 -1.69 -3.06 21.66
CA THR A 44 -2.38 -2.10 22.54
C THR A 44 -3.79 -2.53 22.93
N GLY A 45 -4.42 -3.42 22.14
CA GLY A 45 -5.81 -3.78 22.34
C GLY A 45 -6.80 -2.72 21.84
N VAL A 46 -6.32 -1.69 21.14
CA VAL A 46 -7.14 -0.63 20.56
C VAL A 46 -6.69 -0.36 19.13
N LEU A 47 -7.62 -0.41 18.20
CA LEU A 47 -7.42 -0.02 16.82
C LEU A 47 -8.05 1.37 16.61
N ILE A 48 -7.28 2.29 16.03
CA ILE A 48 -7.70 3.66 15.79
C ILE A 48 -7.78 3.85 14.27
N GLU A 49 -8.94 4.26 13.78
CA GLU A 49 -9.15 4.60 12.38
C GLU A 49 -9.59 6.05 12.26
N THR A 50 -9.06 6.75 11.26
CA THR A 50 -9.59 8.08 10.89
C THR A 50 -10.76 7.88 9.95
N ARG A 51 -11.92 8.45 10.28
CA ARG A 51 -13.08 8.36 9.41
C ARG A 51 -12.82 9.10 8.10
N LYS A 52 -13.17 8.47 6.98
CA LYS A 52 -13.00 9.07 5.65
C LYS A 52 -13.69 10.45 5.59
N MET A 53 -12.94 11.47 5.17
CA MET A 53 -13.40 12.87 5.05
C MET A 53 -13.86 13.52 6.37
N SER A 54 -13.45 13.00 7.52
CA SER A 54 -13.77 13.58 8.82
C SER A 54 -12.54 13.60 9.73
N PRO A 55 -12.37 14.64 10.57
CA PRO A 55 -11.33 14.66 11.61
C PRO A 55 -11.66 13.71 12.78
N ILE A 56 -12.84 13.09 12.78
CA ILE A 56 -13.28 12.16 13.82
C ILE A 56 -12.51 10.84 13.69
N LYS A 57 -12.03 10.32 14.83
CA LYS A 57 -11.40 9.01 14.94
C LYS A 57 -12.40 7.99 15.49
N ASP A 58 -12.49 6.86 14.81
CA ASP A 58 -13.22 5.68 15.28
C ASP A 58 -12.24 4.80 16.08
N TYR A 59 -12.72 4.28 17.20
CA TYR A 59 -11.94 3.44 18.12
C TYR A 59 -12.60 2.08 18.22
N TYR A 60 -11.84 1.02 17.98
CA TYR A 60 -12.30 -0.35 18.14
C TYR A 60 -11.49 -1.02 19.24
N TYR A 61 -12.17 -1.72 20.14
CA TYR A 61 -11.56 -2.32 21.32
C TYR A 61 -11.47 -3.83 21.20
N ARG A 62 -10.41 -4.42 21.76
CA ARG A 62 -10.25 -5.87 21.81
C ARG A 62 -11.45 -6.52 22.51
N GLY A 63 -12.00 -7.55 21.88
CA GLY A 63 -13.23 -8.22 22.32
C GLY A 63 -14.43 -7.88 21.43
N GLU A 64 -14.37 -6.80 20.66
CA GLU A 64 -15.40 -6.45 19.68
C GLU A 64 -15.14 -7.16 18.35
N PHE A 65 -16.18 -7.64 17.69
CA PHE A 65 -16.06 -8.27 16.37
C PHE A 65 -15.36 -7.35 15.35
N MET A 66 -15.73 -6.06 15.35
CA MET A 66 -15.17 -5.09 14.41
C MET A 66 -13.67 -4.85 14.63
N TYR A 67 -13.17 -4.94 15.86
CA TYR A 67 -11.74 -4.87 16.13
C TYR A 67 -10.97 -5.98 15.39
N TYR A 68 -11.44 -7.23 15.51
CA TYR A 68 -10.79 -8.36 14.85
C TYR A 68 -10.92 -8.29 13.33
N PHE A 69 -12.11 -7.93 12.84
CA PHE A 69 -12.37 -7.78 11.41
C PHE A 69 -11.43 -6.74 10.76
N GLN A 70 -11.28 -5.56 11.36
CA GLN A 70 -10.38 -4.53 10.83
C GLN A 70 -8.92 -4.96 10.86
N ILE A 71 -8.46 -5.60 11.94
CA ILE A 71 -7.10 -6.15 12.01
C ILE A 71 -6.84 -7.16 10.90
N THR A 72 -7.81 -8.04 10.63
CA THR A 72 -7.73 -9.00 9.54
C THR A 72 -7.64 -8.30 8.19
N LEU A 73 -8.46 -7.28 7.94
CA LEU A 73 -8.41 -6.52 6.69
C LEU A 73 -7.08 -5.78 6.49
N TYR A 74 -6.54 -5.14 7.53
CA TYR A 74 -5.23 -4.49 7.45
C TYR A 74 -4.10 -5.49 7.16
N SER A 75 -4.13 -6.65 7.82
CA SER A 75 -3.11 -7.69 7.66
C SER A 75 -3.15 -8.34 6.26
N LEU A 76 -4.36 -8.72 5.81
CA LEU A 76 -4.55 -9.30 4.47
C LEU A 76 -4.27 -8.28 3.37
N GLY A 77 -4.76 -7.04 3.52
CA GLY A 77 -4.53 -5.96 2.58
C GLY A 77 -3.04 -5.64 2.43
N GLY A 78 -2.31 -5.49 3.54
CA GLY A 78 -0.87 -5.27 3.49
C GLY A 78 -0.11 -6.44 2.86
N SER A 79 -0.48 -7.68 3.19
CA SER A 79 0.16 -8.87 2.60
C SER A 79 -0.08 -8.96 1.08
N PHE A 80 -1.32 -8.71 0.65
CA PHE A 80 -1.69 -8.66 -0.76
C PHE A 80 -0.93 -7.55 -1.50
N MET A 81 -0.87 -6.34 -0.95
CA MET A 81 -0.15 -5.21 -1.55
C MET A 81 1.34 -5.50 -1.70
N THR A 82 1.94 -6.19 -0.73
CA THR A 82 3.35 -6.63 -0.80
C THR A 82 3.57 -7.63 -1.94
N GLY A 83 2.67 -8.61 -2.08
CA GLY A 83 2.70 -9.57 -3.19
C GLY A 83 2.51 -8.89 -4.55
N PHE A 84 1.56 -7.97 -4.63
CA PHE A 84 1.29 -7.21 -5.86
C PHE A 84 2.43 -6.28 -6.25
N ALA A 85 3.05 -5.58 -5.28
CA ALA A 85 4.23 -4.75 -5.54
C ALA A 85 5.42 -5.57 -6.06
N THR A 86 5.63 -6.76 -5.49
CA THR A 86 6.65 -7.71 -5.92
C THR A 86 6.37 -8.23 -7.33
N TRP A 87 5.15 -8.69 -7.59
CA TRP A 87 4.72 -9.14 -8.91
C TRP A 87 4.88 -8.05 -9.97
N LEU A 88 4.49 -6.80 -9.61
CA LEU A 88 4.65 -5.65 -10.49
C LEU A 88 6.11 -5.47 -10.86
N LEU A 89 7.07 -5.59 -9.94
CA LEU A 89 8.50 -5.41 -10.22
C LEU A 89 9.13 -6.57 -11.01
N MET A 90 8.63 -7.79 -10.83
CA MET A 90 9.16 -8.98 -11.52
C MET A 90 8.68 -9.12 -12.96
N ASN A 91 7.50 -8.58 -13.31
CA ASN A 91 6.91 -8.67 -14.64
C ASN A 91 7.09 -7.38 -15.46
N ARG A 92 8.25 -6.72 -15.31
CA ARG A 92 8.65 -5.51 -16.06
C ARG A 92 9.81 -5.77 -16.99
#